data_AF-A0A0N0H215-F1
#
_entry.id   AF-A0A0N0H215-F1
#
_cell.length_a   1.000
_cell.length_b   1.000
_cell.length_c   1.000
_cell.angle_alpha   90.00
_cell.angle_beta   90.00
_cell.angle_gamma   90.00
#
_symmetry.space_group_name_H-M   'P 1'
#
loop_
_entity.id
_entity.type
_entity.pdbx_description
1 polymer ?
#
loop_
_entity_poly.entity_id
_entity_poly.type
_entity_poly.pdbx_seq_one_letter_code
_entity_poly.pdbx_strand_id
1 'polypeptide(L)'
;MTGNGNGKFNLCYTPSTSAISQAWVEFQTQAGRMWSVVDGSGRRYATATYSLNNISGNTNLGNVYANEGQSRAWHAFDTLNKLWWNRGSTTTCWATSQQDGHCTPITVQWYPGSTDGTYWTTNDDKIHLADNDPDSEHTTVHEAGHALMGKLYKGWWPNVSNCSPHYVNRTSSTSCGWTEGFANAVAFHTFNDTTYYWGNGSSMNLANDRSTNGIDSGDACEARVATALVDLWSQVDGGWTKSNTMMSRTWQSSFREYFVNDRPDYGLDSGTTARNILYNHTIQY
;
A
#
# COMPACT_ATOMS: atom_id res chain seq x y z
N MET A 1 -9.56 -18.33 13.70
CA MET A 1 -9.82 -17.16 14.57
C MET A 1 -11.14 -16.54 14.17
N THR A 2 -11.99 -16.20 15.14
CA THR A 2 -13.20 -15.40 14.95
C THR A 2 -13.11 -14.18 15.88
N GLY A 3 -13.71 -13.04 15.48
CA GLY A 3 -13.77 -11.82 16.33
C GLY A 3 -12.82 -10.66 15.99
N ASN A 4 -12.21 -10.62 14.80
CA ASN A 4 -11.18 -9.63 14.43
C ASN A 4 -11.60 -8.14 14.39
N GLY A 5 -12.88 -7.81 14.61
CA GLY A 5 -13.38 -6.42 14.49
C GLY A 5 -13.06 -5.51 15.67
N ASN A 6 -12.67 -6.04 16.83
CA ASN A 6 -12.42 -5.25 18.06
C ASN A 6 -11.16 -5.69 18.83
N GLY A 7 -10.20 -6.33 18.15
CA GLY A 7 -8.95 -6.80 18.77
C GLY A 7 -9.09 -8.02 19.68
N LYS A 8 -10.25 -8.70 19.70
CA LYS A 8 -10.45 -9.95 20.45
C LYS A 8 -10.35 -11.15 19.52
N PHE A 9 -9.68 -12.21 19.98
CA PHE A 9 -9.53 -13.44 19.21
C PHE A 9 -9.98 -14.63 20.02
N ASN A 10 -10.80 -15.49 19.40
CA ASN A 10 -11.11 -16.81 19.94
C ASN A 10 -10.38 -17.88 19.15
N LEU A 11 -9.77 -18.82 19.88
CA LEU A 11 -9.10 -19.99 19.35
C LEU A 11 -9.75 -21.24 19.94
N CYS A 12 -10.11 -22.18 19.09
CA CYS A 12 -10.65 -23.47 19.51
C CYS A 12 -9.56 -24.53 19.36
N TYR A 13 -9.33 -25.31 20.41
CA TYR A 13 -8.39 -26.42 20.41
C TYR A 13 -9.04 -27.62 21.10
N THR A 14 -8.91 -28.80 20.51
CA THR A 14 -9.41 -30.06 21.09
C THR A 14 -8.24 -30.80 21.73
N PRO A 15 -8.15 -30.84 23.07
CA PRO A 15 -7.06 -31.52 23.73
C PRO A 15 -7.19 -33.04 23.64
N SER A 16 -6.06 -33.75 23.56
CA SER A 16 -5.98 -35.21 23.63
C SER A 16 -6.08 -35.75 25.07
N THR A 17 -6.05 -34.85 26.06
CA THR A 17 -6.13 -35.11 27.50
C THR A 17 -7.22 -34.25 28.13
N SER A 18 -7.59 -34.52 29.39
CA SER A 18 -8.61 -33.75 30.12
C SER A 18 -8.25 -32.29 30.36
N ALA A 19 -6.95 -31.94 30.30
CA ALA A 19 -6.45 -30.58 30.38
C ALA A 19 -5.25 -30.39 29.43
N ILE A 20 -5.06 -29.15 28.96
CA ILE A 20 -3.86 -28.72 28.24
C ILE A 20 -2.79 -28.38 29.28
N SER A 21 -1.60 -28.98 29.18
CA SER A 21 -0.52 -28.77 30.15
C SER A 21 -0.06 -27.31 30.20
N GLN A 22 0.07 -26.67 29.03
CA GLN A 22 0.47 -25.28 28.88
C GLN A 22 -0.07 -24.70 27.57
N ALA A 23 -0.53 -23.45 27.58
CA ALA A 23 -0.83 -22.72 26.35
C ALA A 23 -0.50 -21.22 26.46
N TRP A 24 -0.16 -20.64 25.32
CA TRP A 24 -0.01 -19.20 25.08
C TRP A 24 -0.40 -18.91 23.62
N VAL A 25 -0.58 -17.63 23.29
CA VAL A 25 -0.81 -17.20 21.91
C VAL A 25 0.31 -16.23 21.53
N GLU A 26 0.93 -16.48 20.38
CA GLU A 26 1.88 -15.58 19.74
C GLU A 26 1.24 -14.95 18.50
N PHE A 27 1.45 -13.66 18.35
CA PHE A 27 1.13 -12.89 17.16
C PHE A 27 2.43 -12.52 16.47
N GLN A 28 2.48 -12.69 15.15
CA GLN A 28 3.58 -12.24 14.32
C GLN A 28 3.07 -11.19 13.33
N THR A 29 3.93 -10.27 12.92
CA THR A 29 3.70 -9.29 11.85
C THR A 29 3.68 -9.97 10.47
N GLN A 30 2.76 -10.92 10.30
CA GLN A 30 2.53 -11.67 9.08
C GLN A 30 1.04 -12.01 8.93
N ALA A 31 0.50 -11.76 7.74
CA ALA A 31 -0.83 -12.21 7.37
C ALA A 31 -0.74 -13.30 6.30
N GLY A 32 -0.84 -14.54 6.74
CA GLY A 32 -0.72 -15.72 5.88
C GLY A 32 0.57 -15.67 5.07
N ARG A 33 0.46 -15.74 3.74
CA ARG A 33 1.61 -15.64 2.82
C ARG A 33 1.65 -14.31 2.05
N MET A 34 0.82 -13.34 2.42
CA MET A 34 0.53 -12.18 1.57
C MET A 34 1.31 -10.94 1.99
N TRP A 35 1.46 -10.65 3.27
CA TRP A 35 2.34 -9.58 3.71
C TRP A 35 2.96 -9.82 5.08
N SER A 36 4.08 -9.14 5.31
CA SER A 36 4.77 -9.15 6.59
C SER A 36 5.61 -7.90 6.80
N VAL A 37 5.92 -7.63 8.07
CA VAL A 37 6.94 -6.65 8.47
C VAL A 37 8.10 -7.40 9.11
N VAL A 38 9.33 -7.07 8.74
CA VAL A 38 10.55 -7.72 9.21
C VAL A 38 11.60 -6.70 9.66
N ASP A 39 12.49 -7.12 10.57
CA ASP A 39 13.64 -6.34 10.99
C ASP A 39 14.76 -6.33 9.93
N GLY A 40 15.86 -5.61 10.20
CA GLY A 40 17.03 -5.54 9.32
C GLY A 40 17.74 -6.88 9.07
N SER A 41 17.40 -7.94 9.81
CA SER A 41 17.89 -9.31 9.60
C SER A 41 16.86 -10.22 8.91
N GLY A 42 15.71 -9.68 8.50
CA GLY A 42 14.61 -10.41 7.88
C GLY A 42 13.75 -11.20 8.87
N ARG A 43 13.87 -10.96 10.19
CA ARG A 43 13.04 -11.63 11.20
C ARG A 43 11.75 -10.87 11.44
N ARG A 44 10.64 -11.59 11.60
CA ARG A 44 9.34 -10.98 11.92
C ARG A 44 9.31 -10.52 13.37
N TYR A 45 8.62 -9.42 13.60
CA TYR A 45 8.26 -8.98 14.94
C TYR A 45 7.17 -9.89 15.52
N ALA A 46 7.30 -10.20 16.81
CA ALA A 46 6.38 -11.07 17.52
C ALA A 46 6.06 -10.54 18.92
N THR A 47 4.85 -10.81 19.39
CA THR A 47 4.43 -10.57 20.77
C THR A 47 3.53 -11.72 21.22
N ALA A 48 3.60 -12.10 22.49
CA ALA A 48 2.89 -13.26 23.01
C ALA A 48 2.26 -13.01 24.38
N THR A 49 1.17 -13.71 24.66
CA THR A 49 0.60 -13.78 26.01
C THR A 49 1.56 -14.52 26.95
N TYR A 50 1.39 -14.33 28.26
CA TYR A 50 1.99 -15.25 29.23
C TYR A 50 1.46 -16.67 29.02
N SER A 51 2.30 -17.66 29.30
CA SER A 51 1.86 -19.05 29.27
C SER A 51 1.03 -19.37 30.51
N LEU A 52 -0.14 -19.96 30.32
CA LEU A 52 -0.95 -20.53 31.40
C LEU A 52 -0.79 -22.05 31.41
N ASN A 53 -0.83 -22.64 32.60
CA ASN A 53 -0.70 -24.09 32.79
C ASN A 53 -2.05 -24.72 33.16
N ASN A 54 -2.18 -26.03 32.92
CA ASN A 54 -3.31 -26.85 33.35
C ASN A 54 -4.68 -26.28 32.92
N ILE A 55 -4.79 -25.91 31.64
CA ILE A 55 -5.98 -25.25 31.09
C ILE A 55 -7.06 -26.30 30.81
N SER A 56 -8.24 -26.12 31.41
CA SER A 56 -9.44 -26.90 31.13
C SER A 56 -10.61 -25.97 30.78
N GLY A 57 -11.32 -26.26 29.69
CA GLY A 57 -12.46 -25.44 29.26
C GLY A 57 -12.07 -24.08 28.67
N ASN A 58 -13.05 -23.16 28.61
CA ASN A 58 -12.84 -21.82 28.05
C ASN A 58 -11.98 -20.97 28.99
N THR A 59 -10.84 -20.48 28.49
CA THR A 59 -9.87 -19.73 29.30
C THR A 59 -9.41 -18.49 28.54
N ASN A 60 -9.38 -17.34 29.24
CA ASN A 60 -8.84 -16.10 28.73
C ASN A 60 -7.32 -16.09 28.92
N LEU A 61 -6.56 -16.00 27.83
CA LEU A 61 -5.09 -15.94 27.85
C LEU A 61 -4.53 -14.53 28.08
N GLY A 62 -5.42 -13.54 28.26
CA GLY A 62 -5.07 -12.16 28.55
C GLY A 62 -4.91 -11.29 27.31
N ASN A 63 -4.42 -10.07 27.54
CA ASN A 63 -4.15 -9.12 26.48
C ASN A 63 -2.66 -9.16 26.12
N VAL A 64 -2.36 -8.84 24.87
CA VAL A 64 -1.00 -8.70 24.38
C VAL A 64 -0.87 -7.35 23.69
N TYR A 65 0.30 -6.73 23.86
CA TYR A 65 0.61 -5.44 23.28
C TYR A 65 1.98 -5.50 22.61
N ALA A 66 2.16 -4.74 21.54
CA ALA A 66 3.48 -4.41 21.03
C ALA A 66 4.21 -3.56 22.08
N ASN A 67 5.49 -3.85 22.33
CA ASN A 67 6.33 -2.92 23.10
C ASN A 67 6.75 -1.73 22.22
N GLU A 68 7.23 -0.65 22.86
CA GLU A 68 7.65 0.58 22.17
C GLU A 68 8.67 0.34 21.05
N GLY A 69 9.59 -0.60 21.23
CA GLY A 69 10.61 -0.93 20.23
C GLY A 69 10.10 -1.64 18.97
N GLN A 70 8.82 -2.03 18.93
CA GLN A 70 8.20 -2.67 17.77
C GLN A 70 6.83 -2.07 17.39
N SER A 71 6.30 -1.09 18.13
CA SER A 71 4.97 -0.52 17.89
C SER A 71 4.81 -0.01 16.45
N ARG A 72 5.83 0.66 15.92
CA ARG A 72 5.89 1.12 14.53
C ARG A 72 5.86 -0.01 13.50
N ALA A 73 6.54 -1.14 13.77
CA ALA A 73 6.44 -2.32 12.91
C ALA A 73 5.00 -2.86 12.85
N TRP A 74 4.32 -2.89 14.00
CA TRP A 74 2.90 -3.28 14.07
C TRP A 74 1.99 -2.27 13.39
N HIS A 75 2.28 -0.97 13.49
CA HIS A 75 1.52 0.08 12.80
C HIS A 75 1.66 -0.02 11.28
N ALA A 76 2.86 -0.25 10.74
CA ALA A 76 3.06 -0.54 9.32
C ALA A 76 2.31 -1.82 8.89
N PHE A 77 2.32 -2.86 9.72
CA PHE A 77 1.60 -4.11 9.45
C PHE A 77 0.08 -3.91 9.34
N ASP A 78 -0.51 -3.17 10.29
CA ASP A 78 -1.94 -2.85 10.29
C ASP A 78 -2.31 -1.93 9.12
N THR A 79 -1.41 -1.02 8.76
CA THR A 79 -1.54 -0.14 7.59
C THR A 79 -1.61 -0.95 6.28
N LEU A 80 -0.73 -1.94 6.10
CA LEU A 80 -0.79 -2.84 4.95
C LEU A 80 -2.09 -3.66 4.90
N ASN A 81 -2.65 -4.02 6.06
CA ASN A 81 -3.93 -4.73 6.12
C ASN A 81 -5.08 -3.86 5.54
N LYS A 82 -5.06 -2.54 5.74
CA LYS A 82 -6.03 -1.63 5.10
C LYS A 82 -5.92 -1.67 3.58
N LEU A 83 -4.71 -1.54 3.03
CA LEU A 83 -4.49 -1.64 1.58
C LEU A 83 -4.88 -3.03 1.04
N TRP A 84 -4.52 -4.11 1.74
CA TRP A 84 -4.83 -5.48 1.30
C TRP A 84 -6.32 -5.67 0.99
N TRP A 85 -7.21 -5.22 1.88
CA TRP A 85 -8.64 -5.37 1.67
C TRP A 85 -9.21 -4.44 0.59
N ASN A 86 -8.48 -3.39 0.21
CA ASN A 86 -8.88 -2.46 -0.84
C ASN A 86 -8.12 -2.64 -2.18
N ARG A 87 -7.10 -3.49 -2.26
CA ARG A 87 -6.06 -3.57 -3.34
C ARG A 87 -6.50 -3.64 -4.82
N GLY A 88 -7.80 -3.70 -5.12
CA GLY A 88 -8.31 -3.67 -6.49
C GLY A 88 -7.96 -4.95 -7.28
N SER A 89 -7.92 -6.10 -6.60
CA SER A 89 -7.68 -7.42 -7.21
C SER A 89 -8.90 -8.32 -7.06
N THR A 90 -9.17 -9.14 -8.08
CA THR A 90 -10.21 -10.17 -8.07
C THR A 90 -9.69 -11.56 -7.70
N THR A 91 -8.38 -11.70 -7.43
CA THR A 91 -7.74 -12.98 -7.07
C THR A 91 -7.35 -13.01 -5.58
N THR A 92 -6.87 -14.15 -5.12
CA THR A 92 -6.33 -14.28 -3.75
C THR A 92 -4.93 -13.66 -3.59
N CYS A 93 -4.38 -13.04 -4.64
CA CYS A 93 -3.08 -12.39 -4.66
C CYS A 93 -3.19 -10.86 -4.61
N TRP A 94 -2.04 -10.18 -4.46
CA TRP A 94 -1.95 -8.72 -4.48
C TRP A 94 -2.47 -8.12 -5.79
N ALA A 95 -2.16 -8.75 -6.91
CA ALA A 95 -2.55 -8.31 -8.25
C ALA A 95 -3.10 -9.47 -9.09
N THR A 96 -3.97 -9.15 -10.05
CA THR A 96 -4.55 -10.12 -10.99
C THR A 96 -3.56 -10.65 -12.02
N SER A 97 -2.39 -10.01 -12.14
CA SER A 97 -1.23 -10.50 -12.91
C SER A 97 -0.63 -11.78 -12.33
N GLN A 98 -0.91 -12.08 -11.06
CA GLN A 98 -0.39 -13.23 -10.34
C GLN A 98 -1.39 -14.38 -10.37
N GLN A 99 -0.87 -15.60 -10.53
CA GLN A 99 -1.68 -16.82 -10.51
C GLN A 99 -2.02 -17.23 -9.07
N ASP A 100 -3.27 -17.64 -8.83
CA ASP A 100 -3.68 -18.19 -7.53
C ASP A 100 -2.77 -19.35 -7.12
N GLY A 101 -2.32 -19.33 -5.85
CA GLY A 101 -1.32 -20.27 -5.33
C GLY A 101 0.14 -19.90 -5.60
N HIS A 102 0.40 -18.92 -6.48
CA HIS A 102 1.73 -18.39 -6.83
C HIS A 102 1.86 -16.89 -6.56
N CYS A 103 1.15 -16.37 -5.54
CA CYS A 103 1.25 -14.99 -5.13
C CYS A 103 2.64 -14.68 -4.51
N THR A 104 3.20 -13.50 -4.82
CA THR A 104 4.38 -12.96 -4.10
C THR A 104 3.94 -11.96 -3.02
N PRO A 105 4.52 -12.02 -1.81
CA PRO A 105 4.13 -11.13 -0.72
C PRO A 105 4.60 -9.68 -0.93
N ILE A 106 3.98 -8.75 -0.21
CA ILE A 106 4.60 -7.44 0.09
C ILE A 106 5.30 -7.57 1.43
N THR A 107 6.60 -7.26 1.47
CA THR A 107 7.39 -7.27 2.70
C THR A 107 7.90 -5.87 3.00
N VAL A 108 7.61 -5.38 4.20
CA VAL A 108 8.20 -4.15 4.73
C VAL A 108 9.37 -4.53 5.63
N GLN A 109 10.52 -3.92 5.39
CA GLN A 109 11.69 -3.96 6.24
C GLN A 109 11.78 -2.65 7.01
N TRP A 110 11.73 -2.75 8.33
CA TRP A 110 11.85 -1.61 9.23
C TRP A 110 12.51 -2.08 10.53
N TYR A 111 13.29 -1.22 11.15
CA TYR A 111 13.84 -1.45 12.49
C TYR A 111 14.09 -0.11 13.20
N PRO A 112 14.11 -0.10 14.56
CA PRO A 112 14.39 1.11 15.32
C PRO A 112 15.70 1.76 14.90
N GLY A 113 15.65 3.05 14.57
CA GLY A 113 16.80 3.82 14.11
C GLY A 113 17.21 3.51 12.66
N SER A 114 16.32 2.92 11.84
CA SER A 114 16.56 2.74 10.40
C SER A 114 16.91 4.07 9.73
N THR A 115 18.05 4.06 9.02
CA THR A 115 18.55 5.18 8.19
C THR A 115 18.66 4.81 6.72
N ASP A 116 18.11 3.65 6.30
CA ASP A 116 18.16 3.18 4.90
C ASP A 116 17.46 4.18 3.97
N GLY A 117 16.45 4.86 4.51
CA GLY A 117 15.53 5.71 3.77
C GLY A 117 14.20 4.99 3.57
N THR A 118 13.35 5.61 2.76
CA THR A 118 12.00 5.12 2.47
C THR A 118 11.84 4.96 0.97
N TYR A 119 11.69 3.71 0.55
CA TYR A 119 11.66 3.34 -0.86
C TYR A 119 11.21 1.88 -1.06
N TRP A 120 10.77 1.57 -2.28
CA TRP A 120 10.71 0.20 -2.81
C TRP A 120 11.45 0.13 -4.14
N THR A 121 12.06 -1.02 -4.45
CA THR A 121 12.65 -1.28 -5.78
C THR A 121 12.33 -2.70 -6.26
N THR A 122 12.31 -2.89 -7.58
CA THR A 122 12.11 -4.21 -8.21
C THR A 122 13.22 -5.21 -7.89
N ASN A 123 14.44 -4.76 -7.61
CA ASN A 123 15.59 -5.65 -7.39
C ASN A 123 15.55 -6.36 -6.03
N ASP A 124 15.11 -5.66 -4.97
CA ASP A 124 14.97 -6.26 -3.63
C ASP A 124 13.54 -6.75 -3.36
N ASP A 125 12.52 -6.19 -4.03
CA ASP A 125 11.08 -6.46 -3.81
C ASP A 125 10.68 -6.37 -2.33
N LYS A 126 11.29 -5.41 -1.61
CA LYS A 126 10.92 -5.00 -0.26
C LYS A 126 10.74 -3.50 -0.19
N ILE A 127 9.84 -3.10 0.70
CA ILE A 127 9.65 -1.71 1.11
C ILE A 127 10.61 -1.48 2.28
N HIS A 128 11.49 -0.51 2.15
CA HIS A 128 12.29 0.00 3.26
C HIS A 128 11.60 1.23 3.82
N LEU A 129 11.57 1.35 5.14
CA LEU A 129 11.07 2.53 5.84
C LEU A 129 12.15 3.10 6.76
N ALA A 130 12.30 4.42 6.76
CA ALA A 130 13.05 5.13 7.78
C ALA A 130 12.39 4.99 9.16
N ASP A 131 13.14 5.27 10.24
CA ASP A 131 12.70 5.00 11.61
C ASP A 131 11.29 5.50 11.95
N ASN A 132 10.95 6.73 11.56
CA ASN A 132 9.68 7.37 11.89
C ASN A 132 8.60 7.24 10.80
N ASP A 133 8.92 6.70 9.62
CA ASP A 133 7.97 6.65 8.51
C ASP A 133 6.79 5.69 8.70
N PRO A 134 6.85 4.63 9.53
CA PRO A 134 5.64 3.91 9.93
C PRO A 134 4.61 4.77 10.67
N ASP A 135 5.01 5.89 11.30
CA ASP A 135 4.07 6.82 11.94
C ASP A 135 3.18 7.52 10.89
N SER A 136 3.56 7.47 9.59
CA SER A 136 2.73 7.87 8.46
C SER A 136 2.12 6.66 7.73
N GLU A 137 0.80 6.52 7.85
CA GLU A 137 0.07 5.52 7.07
C GLU A 137 0.14 5.79 5.57
N HIS A 138 0.12 7.07 5.15
CA HIS A 138 0.27 7.47 3.76
C HIS A 138 1.61 7.10 3.18
N THR A 139 2.71 7.30 3.91
CA THR A 139 4.05 6.94 3.46
C THR A 139 4.20 5.42 3.35
N THR A 140 3.71 4.67 4.34
CA THR A 140 3.72 3.21 4.28
C THR A 140 2.92 2.68 3.08
N VAL A 141 1.73 3.23 2.80
CA VAL A 141 0.90 2.82 1.66
C VAL A 141 1.44 3.33 0.33
N HIS A 142 2.08 4.48 0.30
CA HIS A 142 2.75 5.01 -0.90
C HIS A 142 3.80 4.01 -1.39
N GLU A 143 4.71 3.57 -0.53
CA GLU A 143 5.71 2.56 -0.90
C GLU A 143 5.07 1.22 -1.25
N ALA A 144 3.99 0.84 -0.56
CA ALA A 144 3.20 -0.33 -0.93
C ALA A 144 2.50 -0.17 -2.29
N GLY A 145 2.21 1.06 -2.72
CA GLY A 145 1.73 1.42 -4.04
C GLY A 145 2.76 1.15 -5.12
N HIS A 146 4.04 1.48 -4.89
CA HIS A 146 5.11 1.06 -5.80
C HIS A 146 5.23 -0.46 -5.88
N ALA A 147 5.23 -1.15 -4.74
CA ALA A 147 5.25 -2.62 -4.71
C ALA A 147 4.04 -3.23 -5.42
N LEU A 148 2.84 -2.66 -5.26
CA LEU A 148 1.63 -3.09 -5.97
C LEU A 148 1.76 -2.88 -7.48
N MET A 149 2.27 -1.74 -7.92
CA MET A 149 2.55 -1.46 -9.33
C MET A 149 3.55 -2.47 -9.91
N GLY A 150 4.62 -2.78 -9.19
CA GLY A 150 5.58 -3.82 -9.58
C GLY A 150 4.92 -5.19 -9.75
N LYS A 151 3.99 -5.55 -8.87
CA LYS A 151 3.22 -6.79 -8.99
C LYS A 151 2.26 -6.76 -10.18
N LEU A 152 1.54 -5.66 -10.41
CA LEU A 152 0.72 -5.46 -11.61
C LEU A 152 1.57 -5.65 -12.87
N TYR A 153 2.76 -5.07 -12.89
CA TYR A 153 3.67 -5.12 -14.03
C TYR A 153 4.54 -6.38 -14.13
N LYS A 154 4.27 -7.42 -13.31
CA LYS A 154 5.03 -8.68 -13.29
C LYS A 154 6.54 -8.48 -13.12
N GLY A 155 6.93 -7.48 -12.33
CA GLY A 155 8.31 -7.11 -12.05
C GLY A 155 8.94 -6.19 -13.09
N TRP A 156 8.26 -5.86 -14.20
CA TRP A 156 8.69 -4.80 -15.08
C TRP A 156 8.49 -3.43 -14.39
N TRP A 157 9.44 -2.51 -14.59
CA TRP A 157 9.35 -1.16 -14.06
C TRP A 157 9.76 -0.17 -15.15
N PRO A 158 9.07 0.97 -15.27
CA PRO A 158 9.43 1.97 -16.26
C PRO A 158 10.80 2.59 -15.94
N ASN A 159 11.50 3.05 -16.99
CA ASN A 159 12.72 3.82 -16.80
C ASN A 159 12.37 5.21 -16.26
N VAL A 160 12.46 5.37 -14.94
CA VAL A 160 12.16 6.63 -14.25
C VAL A 160 13.36 7.58 -14.32
N SER A 161 13.13 8.79 -14.81
CA SER A 161 14.15 9.84 -14.92
C SER A 161 13.80 11.08 -14.10
N ASN A 162 14.81 11.88 -13.72
CA ASN A 162 14.63 13.19 -13.06
C ASN A 162 13.67 13.19 -11.86
N CYS A 163 13.70 12.13 -11.04
CA CYS A 163 12.84 12.02 -9.84
C CYS A 163 13.55 12.48 -8.56
N SER A 164 14.77 13.03 -8.69
CA SER A 164 15.55 13.58 -7.59
C SER A 164 16.12 14.95 -8.00
N PRO A 165 15.99 16.01 -7.17
CA PRO A 165 15.30 16.03 -5.87
C PRO A 165 13.80 15.78 -6.01
N HIS A 166 13.22 15.08 -5.02
CA HIS A 166 11.83 14.61 -5.06
C HIS A 166 10.90 15.59 -4.34
N TYR A 167 9.85 16.06 -5.02
CA TYR A 167 8.85 16.96 -4.44
C TYR A 167 7.45 16.67 -4.98
N VAL A 168 6.51 16.47 -4.07
CA VAL A 168 5.16 16.01 -4.41
C VAL A 168 4.35 17.00 -5.25
N ASN A 169 4.68 18.29 -5.14
CA ASN A 169 3.98 19.39 -5.78
C ASN A 169 4.76 20.01 -6.95
N ARG A 170 5.91 19.43 -7.34
CA ARG A 170 6.74 19.98 -8.42
C ARG A 170 6.79 19.07 -9.63
N THR A 171 7.06 19.68 -10.77
CA THR A 171 7.32 18.96 -12.01
C THR A 171 8.68 18.28 -11.95
N SER A 172 8.69 16.98 -12.26
CA SER A 172 9.86 16.13 -12.41
C SER A 172 9.96 15.65 -13.86
N SER A 173 9.80 14.35 -14.12
CA SER A 173 9.54 13.80 -15.46
C SER A 173 8.15 13.16 -15.52
N THR A 174 7.63 12.90 -16.71
CA THR A 174 6.37 12.16 -16.88
C THR A 174 6.44 10.73 -16.36
N SER A 175 7.62 10.09 -16.40
CA SER A 175 7.84 8.77 -15.79
C SER A 175 7.80 8.81 -14.26
N CYS A 176 8.40 9.84 -13.64
CA CYS A 176 8.36 10.06 -12.19
C CYS A 176 6.94 10.43 -11.73
N GLY A 177 6.31 11.42 -12.38
CA GLY A 177 4.93 11.80 -12.09
C GLY A 177 3.95 10.63 -12.22
N TRP A 178 4.21 9.67 -13.12
CA TRP A 178 3.43 8.44 -13.22
C TRP A 178 3.63 7.48 -12.05
N THR A 179 4.88 7.10 -11.74
CA THR A 179 5.14 6.10 -10.69
C THR A 179 4.81 6.63 -9.30
N GLU A 180 5.19 7.87 -9.00
CA GLU A 180 4.93 8.55 -7.72
C GLU A 180 3.45 8.94 -7.60
N GLY A 181 2.85 9.41 -8.71
CA GLY A 181 1.44 9.74 -8.74
C GLY A 181 0.56 8.52 -8.52
N PHE A 182 0.91 7.37 -9.09
CA PHE A 182 0.23 6.10 -8.81
C PHE A 182 0.35 5.71 -7.34
N ALA A 183 1.55 5.78 -6.75
CA ALA A 183 1.79 5.47 -5.35
C ALA A 183 0.97 6.36 -4.40
N ASN A 184 0.92 7.67 -4.65
CA ASN A 184 0.06 8.59 -3.92
C ASN A 184 -1.43 8.30 -4.12
N ALA A 185 -1.86 8.00 -5.36
CA ALA A 185 -3.25 7.64 -5.62
C ALA A 185 -3.67 6.38 -4.85
N VAL A 186 -2.78 5.39 -4.73
CA VAL A 186 -3.00 4.19 -3.89
C VAL A 186 -3.25 4.57 -2.43
N ALA A 187 -2.44 5.47 -1.87
CA ALA A 187 -2.63 5.98 -0.50
C ALA A 187 -3.94 6.75 -0.36
N PHE A 188 -4.21 7.70 -1.26
CA PHE A 188 -5.43 8.51 -1.23
C PHE A 188 -6.69 7.65 -1.36
N HIS A 189 -6.67 6.66 -2.25
CA HIS A 189 -7.77 5.73 -2.41
C HIS A 189 -7.97 4.82 -1.19
N THR A 190 -6.88 4.40 -0.54
CA THR A 190 -6.93 3.55 0.66
C THR A 190 -7.53 4.28 1.86
N PHE A 191 -7.19 5.55 2.05
CA PHE A 191 -7.61 6.32 3.22
C PHE A 191 -8.78 7.28 2.96
N ASN A 192 -9.16 7.46 1.69
CA ASN A 192 -10.10 8.49 1.28
C ASN A 192 -9.68 9.90 1.78
N ASP A 193 -8.38 10.17 1.74
CA ASP A 193 -7.76 11.41 2.19
C ASP A 193 -6.59 11.79 1.28
N THR A 194 -6.66 12.99 0.69
CA THR A 194 -5.64 13.57 -0.20
C THR A 194 -4.60 14.39 0.54
N THR A 195 -4.69 14.47 1.87
CA THR A 195 -3.64 15.03 2.72
C THR A 195 -2.56 13.99 2.90
N TYR A 196 -1.38 14.25 2.36
CA TYR A 196 -0.21 13.42 2.58
C TYR A 196 0.43 13.81 3.91
N TYR A 197 0.70 12.83 4.77
CA TYR A 197 1.43 13.00 6.04
C TYR A 197 2.80 12.36 5.91
N TRP A 198 3.84 12.99 6.44
CA TRP A 198 5.19 12.40 6.52
C TRP A 198 5.47 11.87 7.92
N GLY A 199 6.42 10.93 8.06
CA GLY A 199 6.76 10.33 9.36
C GLY A 199 7.26 11.33 10.41
N ASN A 200 7.62 12.56 10.02
CA ASN A 200 7.97 13.64 10.94
C ASN A 200 6.75 14.44 11.47
N GLY A 201 5.53 14.05 11.07
CA GLY A 201 4.28 14.72 11.44
C GLY A 201 3.91 15.94 10.59
N SER A 202 4.75 16.34 9.63
CA SER A 202 4.36 17.36 8.64
C SER A 202 3.32 16.81 7.66
N SER A 203 2.57 17.70 7.01
CA SER A 203 1.55 17.31 6.04
C SER A 203 1.32 18.35 4.95
N MET A 204 0.76 17.90 3.82
CA MET A 204 0.37 18.74 2.69
C MET A 204 -0.91 18.20 2.09
N ASN A 205 -1.92 19.05 1.93
CA ASN A 205 -3.10 18.70 1.15
C ASN A 205 -2.78 18.75 -0.34
N LEU A 206 -2.91 17.62 -1.03
CA LEU A 206 -2.61 17.49 -2.45
C LEU A 206 -3.87 17.51 -3.33
N ALA A 207 -5.07 17.67 -2.74
CA ALA A 207 -6.28 18.00 -3.50
C ALA A 207 -6.01 19.24 -4.36
N ASN A 208 -6.29 19.14 -5.66
CA ASN A 208 -5.94 20.19 -6.59
C ASN A 208 -6.92 20.28 -7.76
N ASP A 209 -6.99 21.49 -8.31
CA ASP A 209 -7.69 21.83 -9.53
C ASP A 209 -6.88 22.86 -10.34
N ARG A 210 -7.46 23.40 -11.42
CA ARG A 210 -6.82 24.41 -12.28
C ARG A 210 -6.47 25.72 -11.57
N SER A 211 -7.13 26.03 -10.48
CA SER A 211 -6.94 27.25 -9.70
C SER A 211 -5.94 27.08 -8.56
N THR A 212 -5.56 25.84 -8.25
CA THR A 212 -4.68 25.51 -7.13
C THR A 212 -3.26 26.00 -7.41
N ASN A 213 -2.82 26.98 -6.61
CA ASN A 213 -1.48 27.53 -6.65
C ASN A 213 -0.49 26.65 -5.87
N GLY A 214 0.78 26.69 -6.25
CA GLY A 214 1.85 25.97 -5.54
C GLY A 214 1.95 24.47 -5.88
N ILE A 215 1.13 23.97 -6.81
CA ILE A 215 1.29 22.65 -7.43
C ILE A 215 1.49 22.88 -8.93
N ASP A 216 2.65 22.47 -9.43
CA ASP A 216 3.02 22.62 -10.83
C ASP A 216 2.01 21.90 -11.75
N SER A 217 1.95 22.31 -13.03
CA SER A 217 0.97 21.77 -13.98
C SER A 217 1.49 20.55 -14.74
N GLY A 218 0.56 19.76 -15.27
CA GLY A 218 0.86 18.65 -16.19
C GLY A 218 1.16 17.30 -15.51
N ASP A 219 1.31 16.27 -16.34
CA ASP A 219 1.48 14.86 -15.94
C ASP A 219 2.89 14.50 -15.46
N ALA A 220 3.81 15.46 -15.48
CA ALA A 220 5.12 15.34 -14.85
C ALA A 220 5.12 15.76 -13.36
N CYS A 221 4.00 16.24 -12.82
CA CYS A 221 3.82 16.50 -11.38
C CYS A 221 2.96 15.38 -10.76
N GLU A 222 3.51 14.68 -9.76
CA GLU A 222 2.83 13.52 -9.15
C GLU A 222 1.48 13.87 -8.52
N ALA A 223 1.34 15.05 -7.89
CA ALA A 223 0.07 15.42 -7.25
C ALA A 223 -1.05 15.54 -8.27
N ARG A 224 -0.75 16.04 -9.49
CA ARG A 224 -1.73 16.12 -10.58
C ARG A 224 -2.16 14.73 -11.06
N VAL A 225 -1.19 13.84 -11.24
CA VAL A 225 -1.45 12.45 -11.64
C VAL A 225 -2.25 11.71 -10.56
N ALA A 226 -1.86 11.87 -9.29
CA ALA A 226 -2.47 11.17 -8.16
C ALA A 226 -3.95 11.50 -8.00
N THR A 227 -4.30 12.78 -7.96
CA THR A 227 -5.70 13.19 -7.82
C THR A 227 -6.51 12.90 -9.09
N ALA A 228 -5.91 13.05 -10.27
CA ALA A 228 -6.58 12.67 -11.53
C ALA A 228 -6.91 11.17 -11.56
N LEU A 229 -6.01 10.30 -11.09
CA LEU A 229 -6.28 8.87 -10.98
C LEU A 229 -7.45 8.58 -10.03
N VAL A 230 -7.47 9.18 -8.84
CA VAL A 230 -8.57 8.99 -7.87
C VAL A 230 -9.91 9.46 -8.46
N ASP A 231 -9.93 10.58 -9.17
CA ASP A 231 -11.14 11.08 -9.84
C ASP A 231 -11.57 10.19 -11.00
N LEU A 232 -10.64 9.70 -11.83
CA LEU A 232 -10.97 8.73 -12.88
C LEU A 232 -11.57 7.45 -12.29
N TRP A 233 -10.95 6.91 -11.24
CA TRP A 233 -11.40 5.69 -10.58
C TRP A 233 -12.81 5.84 -9.99
N SER A 234 -13.07 6.96 -9.33
CA SER A 234 -14.34 7.20 -8.64
C SER A 234 -15.47 7.64 -9.56
N GLN A 235 -15.18 8.38 -10.63
CA GLN A 235 -16.21 9.03 -11.46
C GLN A 235 -16.53 8.27 -12.75
N VAL A 236 -15.54 7.65 -13.40
CA VAL A 236 -15.73 7.05 -14.74
C VAL A 236 -15.34 5.58 -14.86
N ASP A 237 -14.46 5.05 -14.00
CA ASP A 237 -14.03 3.65 -14.08
C ASP A 237 -14.96 2.68 -13.32
N GLY A 238 -15.73 3.19 -12.37
CA GLY A 238 -16.54 2.38 -11.46
C GLY A 238 -15.69 1.67 -10.39
N GLY A 239 -14.63 2.35 -9.93
CA GLY A 239 -13.60 1.83 -9.03
C GLY A 239 -12.29 1.51 -9.76
N TRP A 240 -11.21 1.39 -8.99
CA TRP A 240 -9.86 1.17 -9.54
C TRP A 240 -9.55 -0.27 -10.00
N THR A 241 -10.41 -1.25 -9.69
CA THR A 241 -10.20 -2.66 -10.04
C THR A 241 -10.06 -2.88 -11.56
N LYS A 242 -10.82 -2.14 -12.38
CA LYS A 242 -10.71 -2.24 -13.84
C LYS A 242 -9.37 -1.68 -14.34
N SER A 243 -8.95 -0.55 -13.78
CA SER A 243 -7.64 0.06 -14.07
C SER A 243 -6.50 -0.87 -13.67
N ASN A 244 -6.55 -1.48 -12.48
CA ASN A 244 -5.57 -2.48 -12.06
C ASN A 244 -5.60 -3.74 -12.96
N THR A 245 -6.78 -4.16 -13.44
CA THR A 245 -6.89 -5.28 -14.40
C THR A 245 -6.27 -4.96 -15.76
N MET A 246 -6.34 -3.71 -16.20
CA MET A 246 -5.66 -3.25 -17.41
C MET A 246 -4.14 -3.18 -17.18
N MET A 247 -3.70 -2.56 -16.08
CA MET A 247 -2.29 -2.46 -15.69
C MET A 247 -1.63 -3.84 -15.51
N SER A 248 -2.40 -4.90 -15.19
CA SER A 248 -1.87 -6.26 -15.05
C SER A 248 -1.57 -6.96 -16.39
N ARG A 249 -2.04 -6.37 -17.50
CA ARG A 249 -1.97 -6.92 -18.86
C ARG A 249 -1.13 -6.06 -19.80
N THR A 250 -1.24 -4.74 -19.68
CA THR A 250 -0.42 -3.76 -20.42
C THR A 250 0.31 -2.90 -19.39
N TRP A 251 1.62 -2.71 -19.56
CA TRP A 251 2.46 -1.97 -18.62
C TRP A 251 2.82 -0.61 -19.18
N GLN A 252 2.77 0.44 -18.36
CA GLN A 252 2.89 1.82 -18.81
C GLN A 252 4.16 2.48 -18.30
N SER A 253 4.78 3.26 -19.20
CA SER A 253 5.94 4.10 -18.90
C SER A 253 5.57 5.50 -18.45
N SER A 254 4.31 5.92 -18.66
CA SER A 254 3.83 7.26 -18.34
C SER A 254 2.31 7.30 -18.14
N PHE A 255 1.82 8.34 -17.48
CA PHE A 255 0.39 8.57 -17.35
C PHE A 255 -0.30 8.82 -18.71
N ARG A 256 0.42 9.42 -19.67
CA ARG A 256 -0.08 9.60 -21.03
C ARG A 256 -0.33 8.27 -21.74
N GLU A 257 0.59 7.32 -21.64
CA GLU A 257 0.43 5.98 -22.21
C GLU A 257 -0.76 5.25 -21.60
N TYR A 258 -0.87 5.28 -20.26
CA TYR A 258 -2.04 4.79 -19.53
C TYR A 258 -3.32 5.41 -20.06
N PHE A 259 -3.38 6.74 -20.17
CA PHE A 259 -4.62 7.42 -20.50
C PHE A 259 -5.03 7.33 -21.97
N VAL A 260 -4.08 7.57 -22.87
CA VAL A 260 -4.36 7.77 -24.31
C VAL A 260 -4.37 6.45 -25.07
N ASN A 261 -3.47 5.53 -24.73
CA ASN A 261 -3.28 4.30 -25.49
C ASN A 261 -4.06 3.15 -24.86
N ASP A 262 -3.87 2.92 -23.55
CA ASP A 262 -4.29 1.66 -22.95
C ASP A 262 -5.72 1.70 -22.42
N ARG A 263 -6.14 2.76 -21.74
CA ARG A 263 -7.53 2.87 -21.24
C ARG A 263 -8.61 2.56 -22.30
N PRO A 264 -8.57 3.11 -23.53
CA PRO A 264 -9.56 2.80 -24.56
C PRO A 264 -9.63 1.32 -24.91
N ASP A 265 -8.49 0.63 -25.00
CA ASP A 265 -8.40 -0.78 -25.38
C ASP A 265 -9.04 -1.72 -24.35
N TYR A 266 -9.23 -1.24 -23.11
CA TYR A 266 -9.86 -1.96 -22.02
C TYR A 266 -11.27 -1.42 -21.67
N GLY A 267 -11.83 -0.55 -22.52
CA GLY A 267 -13.17 0.00 -22.32
C GLY A 267 -13.29 0.96 -21.14
N LEU A 268 -12.17 1.54 -20.68
CA LEU A 268 -12.16 2.63 -19.71
C LEU A 268 -12.38 3.96 -20.42
N ASP A 269 -13.17 4.85 -19.81
CA ASP A 269 -13.48 6.14 -20.44
C ASP A 269 -12.20 6.96 -20.66
N SER A 270 -12.03 7.40 -21.90
CA SER A 270 -10.97 8.29 -22.37
C SER A 270 -11.52 9.40 -23.29
N GLY A 271 -12.85 9.53 -23.31
CA GLY A 271 -13.60 10.53 -24.06
C GLY A 271 -13.69 11.87 -23.31
N THR A 272 -14.70 12.67 -23.65
CA THR A 272 -14.84 14.04 -23.15
C THR A 272 -14.90 14.13 -21.62
N THR A 273 -15.62 13.22 -20.95
CA THR A 273 -15.77 13.25 -19.49
C THR A 273 -14.44 12.97 -18.79
N ALA A 274 -13.76 11.87 -19.13
CA ALA A 274 -12.44 11.56 -18.59
C ALA A 274 -11.38 12.63 -18.93
N ARG A 275 -11.42 13.22 -20.13
CA ARG A 275 -10.51 14.33 -20.49
C ARG A 275 -10.78 15.60 -19.69
N ASN A 276 -12.03 15.89 -19.34
CA ASN A 276 -12.37 17.02 -18.48
C ASN A 276 -11.84 16.82 -17.04
N ILE A 277 -11.82 15.58 -16.53
CA ILE A 277 -11.18 15.26 -15.25
C ILE A 277 -9.69 15.63 -15.31
N LEU A 278 -8.97 15.15 -16.32
CA LEU A 278 -7.55 15.48 -16.50
C LEU A 278 -7.32 16.98 -16.66
N TYR A 279 -8.15 17.65 -17.46
CA TYR A 279 -8.07 19.08 -17.67
C TYR A 279 -8.26 19.87 -16.37
N ASN A 280 -9.15 19.41 -15.48
CA ASN A 280 -9.32 19.98 -14.14
C ASN A 280 -8.05 19.86 -13.29
N HIS A 281 -7.25 18.82 -13.49
CA HIS A 281 -5.92 18.67 -12.88
C HIS A 281 -4.78 19.23 -13.73
N THR A 282 -5.07 20.10 -14.72
CA THR A 282 -4.07 20.73 -15.62
C THR A 282 -3.29 19.76 -16.51
N ILE A 283 -3.81 18.54 -16.72
CA ILE A 283 -3.26 17.53 -17.63
C ILE A 283 -4.02 17.60 -18.96
N GLN A 284 -3.31 17.66 -20.09
CA GLN A 284 -3.91 17.78 -21.43
C GLN A 284 -3.21 16.84 -22.41
N TYR A 285 -4.01 16.03 -23.12
CA TYR A 285 -3.56 15.06 -24.13
C TYR A 285 -4.37 15.17 -25.42
#